data_AF-A0A7W1P733-F1
#
_entry.id   AF-A0A7W1P733-F1
#
_cell.length_a   1.000
_cell.length_b   1.000
_cell.length_c   1.000
_cell.angle_alpha   90.00
_cell.angle_beta   90.00
_cell.angle_gamma   90.00
#
_symmetry.space_group_name_H-M   'P 1'
#
loop_
_entity.id
_entity.type
_entity.pdbx_description
1 polymer ?
#
loop_
_entity_poly.entity_id
_entity_poly.type
_entity_poly.pdbx_seq_one_letter_code
_entity_poly.pdbx_strand_id
1 'polypeptide(L)' 'MRELQRYNYEHFWLKHLLTDLLRTARGEGAQPGSEAPDFELETTEGERVRLSALRGRPVLLHFGSAT' A
#
# COMPACT_ATOMS: atom_id res chain seq x y z
N MET A 1 28.71 -4.52 1.79
CA MET A 1 27.57 -5.14 1.07
C MET A 1 26.30 -4.85 1.87
N ARG A 2 25.36 -4.08 1.33
CA ARG A 2 24.02 -3.92 1.93
C ARG A 2 23.18 -5.12 1.49
N GLU A 3 22.68 -5.87 2.46
CA GLU A 3 21.76 -6.98 2.26
C GLU A 3 20.42 -6.39 1.78
N LEU A 4 20.04 -6.66 0.53
CA LEU A 4 18.71 -6.35 0.03
C LEU A 4 17.72 -7.26 0.76
N GLN A 5 17.08 -6.75 1.81
CA GLN A 5 15.98 -7.44 2.47
C GLN A 5 14.90 -7.73 1.42
N ARG A 6 14.77 -9.01 1.09
CA ARG A 6 13.74 -9.57 0.21
C ARG A 6 12.37 -9.37 0.86
N TYR A 7 11.70 -8.27 0.53
CA TYR A 7 10.29 -8.03 0.85
C TYR A 7 9.43 -8.65 -0.27
N ASN A 8 8.25 -9.26 -0.09
CA ASN A 8 7.57 -9.90 1.03
C ASN A 8 6.31 -10.55 0.42
N TYR A 9 6.37 -11.80 -0.08
CA TYR A 9 5.14 -12.55 -0.39
C TYR A 9 5.25 -14.08 -0.21
N GLU A 10 6.45 -14.63 -0.06
CA GLU A 10 6.59 -16.10 -0.04
C GLU A 10 6.44 -16.73 1.35
N HIS A 11 6.60 -15.98 2.44
CA HIS A 11 6.60 -16.55 3.81
C HIS A 11 5.92 -15.63 4.83
N PHE A 12 4.68 -15.96 5.21
CA PHE A 12 4.02 -15.36 6.38
C PHE A 12 4.64 -15.92 7.67
N TRP A 13 5.61 -15.19 8.25
CA TRP A 13 6.12 -15.50 9.59
C TRP A 13 5.36 -14.74 10.67
N LEU A 14 5.12 -15.40 11.82
CA LEU A 14 4.36 -14.87 12.97
C LEU A 14 4.81 -13.46 13.42
N LYS A 15 6.11 -13.16 13.30
CA LYS A 15 6.67 -11.84 13.62
C LYS A 15 6.12 -10.70 12.75
N HIS A 16 5.77 -10.96 11.50
CA HIS A 16 5.19 -9.96 10.60
C HIS A 16 3.75 -9.66 11.01
N LEU A 17 2.97 -10.69 11.34
CA LEU A 17 1.63 -10.51 11.89
C LEU A 17 1.64 -9.66 13.17
N LEU A 18 2.57 -9.92 14.09
CA LEU A 18 2.71 -9.11 15.31
C LEU A 18 3.10 -7.65 15.01
N THR A 19 3.96 -7.44 14.02
CA THR A 19 4.38 -6.09 13.60
C THR A 19 3.21 -5.31 12.97
N ASP A 20 2.43 -5.95 12.10
CA ASP A 20 1.28 -5.33 11.44
C ASP A 20 0.16 -5.02 12.45
N LEU A 21 -0.07 -5.91 13.43
CA LEU A 21 -1.00 -5.65 14.54
C LEU A 21 -0.58 -4.42 15.36
N LEU A 22 0.71 -4.27 15.69
CA LEU A 22 1.20 -3.12 16.44
C LEU A 22 1.07 -1.82 15.65
N ARG A 23 1.38 -1.83 14.34
CA ARG A 23 1.23 -0.65 13.47
C ARG A 23 -0.22 -0.22 13.32
N THR A 24 -1.11 -1.20 13.13
CA THR A 24 -2.57 -0.99 13.09
C THR A 24 -3.05 -0.37 14.40
N ALA A 25 -2.65 -0.93 15.55
CA ALA A 25 -3.03 -0.40 16.87
C ALA A 25 -2.53 1.03 17.13
N ARG A 26 -1.41 1.43 16.51
CA ARG A 26 -0.86 2.79 16.58
C ARG A 26 -1.46 3.76 15.56
N GLY A 27 -2.33 3.30 14.66
CA GLY A 27 -2.90 4.13 13.61
C GLY A 27 -1.91 4.51 12.52
N GLU A 28 -0.83 3.73 12.34
CA GLU A 28 0.16 4.00 11.29
C GLU A 28 -0.40 3.59 9.92
N GLY A 29 -0.94 4.55 9.17
CA GLY A 29 -1.49 4.35 7.81
C GLY A 29 -3.01 4.19 7.74
N ALA A 30 -3.52 3.92 6.55
CA ALA A 30 -4.94 3.68 6.31
C ALA A 30 -5.40 2.40 7.03
N GLN A 31 -6.44 2.51 7.85
CA GLN A 31 -6.92 1.39 8.65
C GLN A 31 -7.90 0.52 7.85
N PRO A 32 -7.95 -0.80 8.10
CA PRO A 32 -8.97 -1.66 7.50
C PRO A 32 -10.39 -1.10 7.77
N GLY A 33 -11.21 -1.02 6.72
CA GLY A 33 -12.57 -0.48 6.81
C GLY A 33 -12.67 1.04 6.84
N SER A 34 -11.56 1.77 7.04
CA SER A 34 -11.55 3.22 6.83
C SER A 34 -11.65 3.56 5.35
N GLU A 35 -12.28 4.69 5.04
CA GLU A 35 -12.33 5.19 3.68
C GLU A 35 -10.92 5.55 3.22
N ALA A 36 -10.52 5.02 2.05
CA ALA A 36 -9.22 5.33 1.47
C ALA A 36 -9.13 6.84 1.18
N PRO A 37 -8.07 7.54 1.64
CA PRO A 37 -7.88 8.96 1.34
C PRO A 37 -7.84 9.19 -0.17
N ASP A 38 -8.53 10.21 -0.65
CA ASP A 38 -8.48 10.55 -2.06
C ASP A 38 -7.12 11.15 -2.41
N PHE A 39 -6.62 10.82 -3.60
CA PHE A 39 -5.36 11.32 -4.12
C PHE A 39 -5.42 11.38 -5.64
N GLU A 40 -4.53 12.18 -6.22
CA GLU A 40 -4.38 12.34 -7.67
C GLU A 40 -2.93 12.10 -8.06
N LEU A 41 -2.73 11.26 -9.08
CA LEU A 41 -1.42 10.94 -9.63
C LEU A 41 -1.40 11.17 -11.14
N GLU A 42 -0.20 11.41 -11.65
CA GLU A 42 0.05 11.47 -13.08
C GLU A 42 0.34 10.07 -13.63
N THR A 43 -0.24 9.76 -14.79
CA THR A 43 0.03 8.54 -15.53
C THR A 43 1.34 8.66 -16.33
N THR A 44 1.81 7.55 -16.90
CA THR A 44 2.96 7.55 -17.79
C THR A 44 2.72 8.31 -19.11
N GLU A 45 1.47 8.63 -19.41
CA GLU A 45 1.06 9.40 -20.59
C GLU A 45 0.86 10.89 -20.27
N GLY A 46 1.05 11.30 -19.00
CA GLY A 46 0.88 12.69 -18.54
C GLY A 46 -0.53 13.05 -18.06
N GLU A 47 -1.50 12.15 -18.26
CA GLU A 47 -2.88 12.33 -17.78
C GLU A 47 -2.98 12.23 -16.26
N ARG A 48 -3.95 12.92 -15.66
CA ARG A 48 -4.20 12.89 -14.21
C ARG A 48 -5.32 11.89 -13.88
N VAL A 49 -5.08 11.02 -12.91
CA VAL A 49 -6.08 10.07 -12.40
C VAL A 49 -6.27 10.28 -10.90
N ARG A 50 -7.52 10.41 -10.49
CA ARG A 50 -7.92 10.52 -9.09
C ARG A 50 -8.53 9.22 -8.60
N LEU A 51 -8.24 8.82 -7.36
CA LEU A 51 -8.77 7.58 -6.78
C LEU A 51 -10.31 7.56 -6.78
N SER A 52 -10.95 8.69 -6.43
CA SER A 52 -12.41 8.81 -6.44
C SER A 52 -13.06 8.58 -7.80
N ALA A 53 -12.34 8.75 -8.91
CA ALA A 53 -12.85 8.43 -10.25
C ALA A 53 -13.03 6.93 -10.49
N LEU A 54 -12.45 6.07 -9.64
CA LEU A 54 -12.51 4.60 -9.75
C LEU A 54 -13.59 3.97 -8.85
N ARG A 55 -14.46 4.77 -8.23
CA ARG A 55 -15.55 4.26 -7.37
C ARG A 55 -16.44 3.26 -8.12
N GLY A 56 -16.93 2.28 -7.36
CA GLY A 56 -17.74 1.17 -7.91
C GLY A 56 -16.92 0.05 -8.56
N ARG A 57 -15.58 0.15 -8.55
CA ARG A 57 -14.67 -0.89 -9.03
C ARG A 57 -13.74 -1.34 -7.91
N PRO A 58 -13.41 -2.64 -7.80
CA PRO A 58 -12.33 -3.09 -6.92
C PRO A 58 -11.00 -2.45 -7.34
N VAL A 59 -10.24 -1.93 -6.38
CA VAL A 59 -8.94 -1.25 -6.61
C VAL A 59 -7.89 -1.84 -5.68
N LEU A 60 -6.70 -2.10 -6.22
CA LEU A 60 -5.50 -2.50 -5.47
C LEU A 60 -4.43 -1.42 -5.66
N LEU A 61 -3.84 -0.94 -4.55
CA LEU A 61 -2.72 0.00 -4.59
C LEU A 61 -1.40 -0.76 -4.42
N HIS A 62 -0.50 -0.63 -5.38
CA HIS A 62 0.83 -1.21 -5.34
C HIS A 62 1.89 -0.11 -5.29
N PHE A 63 2.56 0.02 -4.15
CA PHE A 63 3.69 0.93 -3.97
C PHE A 63 4.99 0.20 -4.31
N GLY A 64 5.65 0.63 -5.39
CA GLY A 64 6.90 0.04 -5.85
C GLY A 64 7.94 1.11 -6.21
N SER A 65 9.15 0.64 -6.53
CA SER A 65 10.23 1.47 -7.05
C SER A 65 10.89 0.75 -8.23
N ALA A 66 11.29 1.50 -9.26
CA ALA A 66 11.98 0.95 -10.44
C ALA A 66 13.51 0.81 -10.22
N THR A 67 14.00 1.13 -9.02
CA THR A 67 15.43 1.08 -8.63
C THR A 67 15.93 -0.30 -8.30
#